data_AF-A0A4W4H2Y1-F1
#
_entry.id   AF-A0A4W4H2Y1-F1
#
_cell.length_a   1.000
_cell.length_b   1.000
_cell.length_c   1.000
_cell.angle_alpha   90.00
_cell.angle_beta   90.00
_cell.angle_gamma   90.00
#
_symmetry.space_group_name_H-M   'P 1'
#
loop_
_entity.id
_entity.type
_entity.pdbx_description
1 polymer ?
#
loop_
_entity_poly.entity_id
_entity_poly.type
_entity_poly.pdbx_seq_one_letter_code
_entity_poly.pdbx_strand_id
1 'polypeptide(L)'
;QPKEHPEETHYDAKFDRCDGVEFDAITPDEKGNIFFFKGDHLWKGFSGPAQLANGTFQELDEYHHLAHVDAAFRMHSKDEDEPQAHDHIFFFLDDMVFSYYQQTLEKGFPVNIQQVFPGIPSHLDAAVECPKRECTTNSVLFFKGSDVYSFDIKTKTVKKKEWNHLPNCTSVLRWVEHYYCFHGNNFTRFHPVSGDVSGAYPKDARHYFMTCPNFGHGEAHRKPRCKLDAITTDRMGKSYAFTGSMYIRLDTPRDGIHHFPITRSWKEVSGAVDAVFSYGDNMYIIQGGQIYIYKSAAHYTLIEGYPKSVTEELGIQGPVDAAFVCADQHVAHIIQGQKMIDIDLTATPRAVKSEASLPIHKVDAATCDSEGVKLFVGPEYYLYQTPKVLAVSKISPVAQKFPPRIFGCED
;
A
#
# COMPACT_ATOMS: atom_id res chain seq x y z
N GLN A 1 1.41 64.78 -6.71
CA GLN A 1 1.84 63.37 -6.83
C GLN A 1 1.63 62.69 -5.48
N PRO A 2 0.57 61.91 -5.28
CA PRO A 2 0.58 60.87 -4.26
C PRO A 2 1.31 59.66 -4.85
N LYS A 3 2.23 59.09 -4.07
CA LYS A 3 2.93 57.85 -4.40
C LYS A 3 1.91 56.70 -4.38
N GLU A 4 1.77 56.02 -5.51
CA GLU A 4 1.20 54.68 -5.55
C GLU A 4 2.05 53.77 -4.65
N HIS A 5 1.42 53.19 -3.63
CA HIS A 5 1.93 51.95 -3.05
C HIS A 5 1.68 50.84 -4.08
N PRO A 6 2.68 49.99 -4.38
CA PRO A 6 2.41 48.79 -5.13
C PRO A 6 1.48 47.92 -4.28
N GLU A 7 0.34 47.53 -4.84
CA GLU A 7 -0.42 46.37 -4.35
C GLU A 7 0.52 45.17 -4.40
N GLU A 8 1.02 44.73 -3.24
CA GLU A 8 1.66 43.43 -3.11
C GLU A 8 0.60 42.36 -3.25
N THR A 9 0.35 41.93 -4.49
CA THR A 9 -0.32 40.67 -4.79
C THR A 9 0.64 39.52 -4.48
N HIS A 10 0.82 39.21 -3.19
CA HIS A 10 1.62 38.09 -2.70
C HIS A 10 0.90 37.40 -1.53
N TYR A 11 -0.29 36.85 -1.79
CA TYR A 11 -0.89 35.83 -0.92
C TYR A 11 -0.43 34.40 -1.33
N ASP A 12 0.56 34.32 -2.22
CA ASP A 12 1.08 33.09 -2.81
C ASP A 12 2.21 32.49 -1.95
N ALA A 13 1.89 31.36 -1.31
CA ALA A 13 2.79 30.39 -0.67
C ALA A 13 3.89 30.94 0.27
N LYS A 14 3.52 31.13 1.55
CA LYS A 14 4.48 31.42 2.65
C LYS A 14 5.59 30.38 2.81
N PHE A 15 5.35 29.14 2.37
CA PHE A 15 6.27 28.01 2.50
C PHE A 15 6.55 27.37 1.14
N ASP A 16 7.82 27.02 0.87
CA ASP A 16 8.21 26.15 -0.24
C ASP A 16 8.62 24.76 0.30
N ARG A 17 7.95 23.72 -0.19
CA ARG A 17 8.23 22.32 0.15
C ARG A 17 9.68 21.90 -0.18
N CYS A 18 10.33 22.59 -1.12
CA CYS A 18 11.68 22.28 -1.59
C CYS A 18 12.78 22.84 -0.69
N ASP A 19 12.45 23.78 0.21
CA ASP A 19 13.38 24.29 1.23
C ASP A 19 13.66 23.29 2.34
N GLY A 20 12.93 22.17 2.35
CA GLY A 20 13.07 21.12 3.34
C GLY A 20 12.18 21.39 4.54
N VAL A 21 10.89 21.11 4.38
CA VAL A 21 9.84 21.42 5.36
C VAL A 21 9.63 20.25 6.31
N GLU A 22 9.51 20.58 7.59
CA GLU A 22 8.95 19.68 8.60
C GLU A 22 7.44 19.87 8.64
N PHE A 23 6.68 18.85 8.25
CA PHE A 23 5.22 18.89 8.20
C PHE A 23 4.63 18.57 9.57
N ASP A 24 3.59 19.32 9.93
CA ASP A 24 2.86 19.18 11.19
C ASP A 24 1.85 18.02 11.14
N ALA A 25 1.27 17.76 9.96
CA ALA A 25 0.41 16.59 9.75
C ALA A 25 0.41 16.15 8.28
N ILE A 26 0.20 14.86 8.03
CA ILE A 26 0.12 14.31 6.67
C ILE A 26 -1.00 13.27 6.62
N THR A 27 -1.92 13.39 5.67
CA THR A 27 -3.01 12.41 5.53
C THR A 27 -3.61 12.38 4.13
N PRO A 28 -4.03 11.23 3.60
CA PRO A 28 -4.82 11.17 2.37
C PRO A 28 -6.28 11.57 2.59
N ASP A 29 -6.93 12.08 1.55
CA ASP A 29 -8.39 12.26 1.50
C ASP A 29 -9.13 10.96 1.09
N GLU A 30 -10.47 11.04 1.01
CA GLU A 30 -11.32 9.93 0.60
C GLU A 30 -11.03 9.42 -0.82
N LYS A 31 -10.37 10.23 -1.64
CA LYS A 31 -9.96 9.93 -3.02
C LYS A 31 -8.49 9.51 -3.14
N GLY A 32 -7.73 9.53 -2.03
CA GLY A 32 -6.31 9.19 -1.99
C GLY A 32 -5.36 10.35 -2.28
N ASN A 33 -5.85 11.59 -2.42
CA ASN A 33 -4.98 12.75 -2.54
C ASN A 33 -4.36 13.06 -1.18
N ILE A 34 -3.03 13.11 -1.12
CA ILE A 34 -2.32 13.35 0.13
C ILE A 34 -2.27 14.86 0.43
N PHE A 35 -2.67 15.25 1.63
CA PHE A 35 -2.43 16.58 2.17
C PHE A 35 -1.20 16.58 3.05
N PHE A 36 -0.34 17.59 2.87
CA PHE A 36 0.79 17.88 3.75
C PHE A 36 0.54 19.23 4.40
N PHE A 37 0.43 19.28 5.73
CA PHE A 37 0.09 20.51 6.47
C PHE A 37 1.35 21.17 7.06
N LYS A 38 1.39 22.51 7.02
CA LYS A 38 2.36 23.33 7.74
C LYS A 38 1.75 24.67 8.14
N GLY A 39 1.59 24.89 9.44
CA GLY A 39 0.93 26.08 9.99
C GLY A 39 -0.48 26.23 9.42
N ASP A 40 -0.74 27.40 8.86
CA ASP A 40 -1.98 27.79 8.18
C ASP A 40 -2.04 27.34 6.70
N HIS A 41 -1.06 26.59 6.22
CA HIS A 41 -0.95 26.16 4.83
C HIS A 41 -1.01 24.63 4.68
N LEU A 42 -1.36 24.19 3.47
CA LEU A 42 -1.24 22.81 3.04
C LEU A 42 -0.77 22.71 1.59
N TRP A 43 -0.26 21.53 1.24
CA TRP A 43 -0.04 21.12 -0.14
C TRP A 43 -0.95 19.96 -0.49
N LYS A 44 -1.50 19.98 -1.71
CA LYS A 44 -2.30 18.88 -2.28
C LYS A 44 -1.42 18.03 -3.19
N GLY A 45 -1.14 16.80 -2.77
CA GLY A 45 -0.26 15.86 -3.47
C GLY A 45 1.21 16.27 -3.45
N PHE A 46 1.98 15.65 -4.33
CA PHE A 46 3.45 15.71 -4.34
C PHE A 46 4.04 16.92 -5.10
N SER A 47 3.22 17.81 -5.66
CA SER A 47 3.68 18.95 -6.49
C SER A 47 2.77 20.18 -6.35
N GLY A 48 3.25 21.34 -6.82
CA GLY A 48 2.50 22.61 -6.78
C GLY A 48 2.78 23.47 -5.54
N PRO A 49 2.30 24.73 -5.54
CA PRO A 49 2.53 25.68 -4.44
C PRO A 49 1.71 25.33 -3.19
N ALA A 50 2.11 25.90 -2.05
CA ALA A 50 1.31 25.85 -0.83
C ALA A 50 0.02 26.64 -1.01
N GLN A 51 -1.06 26.20 -0.37
CA GLN A 51 -2.36 26.86 -0.34
C GLN A 51 -2.77 27.08 1.11
N LEU A 52 -3.53 28.13 1.40
CA LEU A 52 -4.12 28.27 2.73
C LEU A 52 -5.05 27.08 3.02
N ALA A 53 -4.92 26.52 4.23
CA ALA A 53 -5.69 25.36 4.63
C ALA A 53 -7.19 25.65 4.69
N ASN A 54 -7.57 26.88 5.11
CA ASN A 54 -8.95 27.36 5.16
C ASN A 54 -9.66 27.38 3.79
N GLY A 55 -8.91 27.47 2.69
CA GLY A 55 -9.45 27.39 1.34
C GLY A 55 -9.98 25.99 1.00
N THR A 56 -9.61 24.98 1.79
CA THR A 56 -10.08 23.60 1.67
C THR A 56 -10.94 23.18 2.86
N PHE A 57 -10.55 23.58 4.08
CA PHE A 57 -11.23 23.27 5.33
C PHE A 57 -11.55 24.58 6.05
N GLN A 58 -12.69 25.19 5.70
CA GLN A 58 -13.05 26.56 6.10
C GLN A 58 -13.03 26.76 7.61
N GLU A 59 -13.46 25.74 8.34
CA GLU A 59 -13.61 25.76 9.79
C GLU A 59 -12.28 25.89 10.51
N LEU A 60 -11.14 25.53 9.90
CA LEU A 60 -9.82 25.76 10.50
C LEU A 60 -9.55 27.26 10.77
N ASP A 61 -10.21 28.16 10.04
CA ASP A 61 -10.13 29.61 10.25
C ASP A 61 -10.80 30.04 11.57
N GLU A 62 -11.91 29.39 11.92
CA GLU A 62 -12.66 29.72 13.14
C GLU A 62 -11.88 29.32 14.41
N TYR A 63 -10.94 28.38 14.27
CA TYR A 63 -10.11 27.84 15.34
C TYR A 63 -8.63 28.26 15.25
N HIS A 64 -8.30 29.37 14.56
CA HIS A 64 -6.93 29.90 14.40
C HIS A 64 -6.08 30.03 15.67
N HIS A 65 -6.72 30.11 16.84
CA HIS A 65 -6.03 30.15 18.13
C HIS A 65 -5.28 28.84 18.44
N LEU A 66 -5.64 27.74 17.79
CA LEU A 66 -5.00 26.42 17.90
C LEU A 66 -3.80 26.25 16.93
N ALA A 67 -3.41 27.32 16.20
CA ALA A 67 -2.20 27.46 15.38
C ALA A 67 -2.02 26.51 14.16
N HIS A 68 -2.10 25.19 14.33
CA HIS A 68 -1.86 24.21 13.27
C HIS A 68 -2.57 22.88 13.54
N VAL A 69 -2.60 22.00 12.54
CA VAL A 69 -3.05 20.60 12.71
C VAL A 69 -1.89 19.79 13.29
N ASP A 70 -2.05 19.25 14.50
CA ASP A 70 -1.00 18.50 15.20
C ASP A 70 -0.85 17.07 14.70
N ALA A 71 -1.98 16.46 14.32
CA ALA A 71 -2.00 15.11 13.78
C ALA A 71 -3.21 14.96 12.85
N ALA A 72 -3.09 14.06 11.88
CA ALA A 72 -4.19 13.74 10.99
C ALA A 72 -4.11 12.30 10.50
N PHE A 73 -5.25 11.66 10.31
CA PHE A 73 -5.32 10.37 9.63
C PHE A 73 -6.67 10.21 8.90
N ARG A 74 -6.71 9.28 7.94
CA ARG A 74 -7.94 8.91 7.25
C ARG A 74 -8.39 7.54 7.71
N MET A 75 -9.57 7.45 8.30
CA MET A 75 -10.11 6.22 8.83
C MET A 75 -10.42 5.22 7.71
N HIS A 76 -9.59 4.19 7.55
CA HIS A 76 -9.84 3.12 6.58
C HIS A 76 -10.45 1.89 7.24
N SER A 77 -11.73 1.99 7.64
CA SER A 77 -12.51 0.88 8.22
C SER A 77 -13.52 0.32 7.20
N LYS A 78 -13.06 -0.51 6.24
CA LYS A 78 -13.94 -1.17 5.26
C LYS A 78 -14.73 -2.34 5.84
N ASP A 79 -14.28 -2.87 6.97
CA ASP A 79 -14.90 -4.01 7.63
C ASP A 79 -16.07 -3.55 8.53
N GLU A 80 -16.90 -4.51 8.96
CA GLU A 80 -18.13 -4.32 9.77
C GLU A 80 -17.96 -3.56 11.10
N ASP A 81 -16.73 -3.18 11.47
CA ASP A 81 -16.39 -2.63 12.78
C ASP A 81 -16.91 -1.20 12.97
N GLU A 82 -16.73 -0.29 11.99
CA GLU A 82 -17.29 1.08 11.99
C GLU A 82 -17.47 1.64 10.56
N PRO A 83 -18.45 1.14 9.77
CA PRO A 83 -18.60 1.53 8.36
C PRO A 83 -18.98 3.01 8.19
N GLN A 84 -19.59 3.63 9.20
CA GLN A 84 -20.06 5.01 9.14
C GLN A 84 -18.92 6.04 9.16
N ALA A 85 -17.73 5.67 9.62
CA ALA A 85 -16.56 6.55 9.63
C ALA A 85 -15.57 6.22 8.49
N HIS A 86 -15.93 5.32 7.57
CA HIS A 86 -15.05 4.92 6.49
C HIS A 86 -14.71 6.09 5.56
N ASP A 87 -13.41 6.31 5.35
CA ASP A 87 -12.82 7.42 4.59
C ASP A 87 -13.02 8.81 5.19
N HIS A 88 -13.46 8.91 6.44
CA HIS A 88 -13.47 10.18 7.17
C HIS A 88 -12.04 10.57 7.54
N ILE A 89 -11.74 11.86 7.44
CA ILE A 89 -10.44 12.43 7.78
C ILE A 89 -10.56 13.07 9.16
N PHE A 90 -9.74 12.61 10.09
CA PHE A 90 -9.69 13.13 11.45
C PHE A 90 -8.51 14.08 11.59
N PHE A 91 -8.76 15.31 12.05
CA PHE A 91 -7.72 16.26 12.44
C PHE A 91 -7.72 16.43 13.96
N PHE A 92 -6.53 16.56 14.51
CA PHE A 92 -6.29 16.77 15.94
C PHE A 92 -5.62 18.12 16.12
N LEU A 93 -6.27 18.99 16.89
CA LEU A 93 -5.77 20.31 17.25
C LEU A 93 -5.88 20.39 18.78
N ASP A 94 -4.75 20.32 19.47
CA ASP A 94 -4.64 20.21 20.91
C ASP A 94 -5.47 19.06 21.50
N ASP A 95 -6.58 19.37 22.17
CA ASP A 95 -7.50 18.41 22.77
C ASP A 95 -8.78 18.20 21.94
N MET A 96 -8.88 18.87 20.79
CA MET A 96 -10.04 18.83 19.91
C MET A 96 -9.80 17.93 18.70
N VAL A 97 -10.85 17.19 18.35
CA VAL A 97 -10.93 16.34 17.17
C VAL A 97 -11.92 16.96 16.22
N PHE A 98 -11.55 17.05 14.96
CA PHE A 98 -12.42 17.37 13.83
C PHE A 98 -12.58 16.12 12.98
N SER A 99 -13.75 15.94 12.37
CA SER A 99 -13.99 14.85 11.43
C SER A 99 -14.59 15.43 10.16
N TYR A 100 -13.94 15.17 9.04
CA TYR A 100 -14.34 15.64 7.72
C TYR A 100 -14.69 14.48 6.82
N TYR A 101 -15.74 14.64 6.02
CA TYR A 101 -16.04 13.76 4.90
C TYR A 101 -16.26 14.59 3.64
N GLN A 102 -15.58 14.24 2.55
CA GLN A 102 -15.58 15.04 1.32
C GLN A 102 -15.26 16.53 1.57
N GLN A 103 -14.29 16.78 2.46
CA GLN A 103 -13.84 18.13 2.87
C GLN A 103 -14.94 18.98 3.55
N THR A 104 -16.02 18.36 4.03
CA THR A 104 -17.07 19.04 4.81
C THR A 104 -16.98 18.58 6.26
N LEU A 105 -17.00 19.52 7.21
CA LEU A 105 -17.00 19.20 8.64
C LEU A 105 -18.28 18.47 9.01
N GLU A 106 -18.15 17.35 9.72
CA GLU A 106 -19.29 16.59 10.18
C GLU A 106 -20.07 17.30 11.28
N LYS A 107 -21.40 17.17 11.23
CA LYS A 107 -22.28 17.75 12.25
C LYS A 107 -21.93 17.20 13.63
N GLY A 108 -21.66 18.10 14.56
CA GLY A 108 -21.34 17.77 15.95
C GLY A 108 -19.84 17.81 16.26
N PHE A 109 -18.98 17.96 15.24
CA PHE A 109 -17.57 18.28 15.41
C PHE A 109 -17.34 19.81 15.39
N PRO A 110 -16.23 20.30 15.99
CA PRO A 110 -15.23 19.52 16.71
C PRO A 110 -15.66 19.12 18.13
N VAL A 111 -15.08 18.04 18.65
CA VAL A 111 -15.33 17.51 20.01
C VAL A 111 -14.03 17.22 20.73
N ASN A 112 -14.07 17.10 22.06
CA ASN A 112 -12.88 16.70 22.81
C ASN A 112 -12.46 15.26 22.46
N ILE A 113 -11.14 15.03 22.36
CA ILE A 113 -10.55 13.75 21.97
C ILE A 113 -11.04 12.56 22.79
N GLN A 114 -11.31 12.75 24.09
CA GLN A 114 -11.79 11.66 24.94
C GLN A 114 -13.18 11.14 24.55
N GLN A 115 -13.97 11.94 23.82
CA GLN A 115 -15.31 11.53 23.37
C GLN A 115 -15.26 10.53 22.23
N VAL A 116 -14.24 10.63 21.36
CA VAL A 116 -14.09 9.78 20.16
C VAL A 116 -13.05 8.68 20.39
N PHE A 117 -11.94 9.03 21.04
CA PHE A 117 -10.79 8.18 21.29
C PHE A 117 -10.45 8.13 22.79
N PRO A 118 -11.33 7.53 23.61
CA PRO A 118 -11.12 7.47 25.07
C PRO A 118 -9.78 6.80 25.41
N GLY A 119 -8.99 7.44 26.28
CA GLY A 119 -7.70 6.94 26.73
C GLY A 119 -6.50 7.34 25.86
N ILE A 120 -6.71 8.08 24.76
CA ILE A 120 -5.64 8.69 23.96
C ILE A 120 -5.30 10.07 24.53
N PRO A 121 -4.02 10.44 24.70
CA PRO A 121 -3.67 11.78 25.20
C PRO A 121 -4.01 12.89 24.19
N SER A 122 -4.27 14.11 24.66
CA SER A 122 -4.30 15.32 23.82
C SER A 122 -2.90 15.74 23.38
N HIS A 123 -2.79 16.78 22.54
CA HIS A 123 -1.53 17.32 22.00
C HIS A 123 -0.65 16.19 21.46
N LEU A 124 -1.13 15.55 20.40
CA LEU A 124 -0.48 14.44 19.73
C LEU A 124 0.56 14.98 18.75
N ASP A 125 1.61 14.24 18.47
CA ASP A 125 2.58 14.64 17.44
C ASP A 125 2.25 14.04 16.07
N ALA A 126 1.53 12.90 16.04
CA ALA A 126 1.09 12.29 14.80
C ALA A 126 -0.01 11.24 15.03
N ALA A 127 -0.71 10.88 13.95
CA ALA A 127 -1.66 9.77 13.93
C ALA A 127 -1.63 9.07 12.58
N VAL A 128 -1.99 7.77 12.55
CA VAL A 128 -2.13 7.02 11.29
C VAL A 128 -3.09 5.85 11.44
N GLU A 129 -3.88 5.56 10.41
CA GLU A 129 -4.71 4.37 10.39
C GLU A 129 -3.87 3.10 10.16
N CYS A 130 -4.23 2.00 10.83
CA CYS A 130 -3.61 0.70 10.66
C CYS A 130 -4.67 -0.40 10.52
N PRO A 131 -5.08 -0.75 9.30
CA PRO A 131 -6.10 -1.78 9.05
C PRO A 131 -5.66 -3.18 9.52
N LYS A 132 -6.62 -4.06 9.83
CA LYS A 132 -6.40 -5.45 10.33
C LYS A 132 -5.53 -6.35 9.43
N ARG A 133 -5.29 -5.96 8.18
CA ARG A 133 -4.41 -6.69 7.25
C ARG A 133 -2.95 -6.26 7.35
N GLU A 134 -2.68 -5.21 8.09
CA GLU A 134 -1.36 -4.58 8.30
C GLU A 134 -1.05 -4.43 9.80
N CYS A 135 -2.09 -4.41 10.64
CA CYS A 135 -2.04 -4.55 12.08
C CYS A 135 -2.84 -5.77 12.54
N THR A 136 -2.77 -6.13 13.83
CA THR A 136 -3.52 -7.27 14.38
C THR A 136 -5.05 -7.07 14.34
N THR A 137 -5.50 -5.83 14.44
CA THR A 137 -6.91 -5.41 14.38
C THR A 137 -7.00 -4.10 13.62
N ASN A 138 -8.22 -3.69 13.24
CA ASN A 138 -8.47 -2.35 12.72
C ASN A 138 -8.16 -1.35 13.84
N SER A 139 -7.05 -0.63 13.68
CA SER A 139 -6.50 0.25 14.71
C SER A 139 -6.16 1.63 14.16
N VAL A 140 -6.00 2.58 15.08
CA VAL A 140 -5.31 3.85 14.83
C VAL A 140 -4.10 3.91 15.74
N LEU A 141 -2.94 4.30 15.19
CA LEU A 141 -1.73 4.53 15.96
C LEU A 141 -1.61 6.02 16.23
N PHE A 142 -1.51 6.42 17.49
CA PHE A 142 -1.30 7.80 17.91
C PHE A 142 0.08 7.95 18.55
N PHE A 143 0.81 9.00 18.17
CA PHE A 143 2.20 9.23 18.59
C PHE A 143 2.25 10.45 19.51
N LYS A 144 3.00 10.32 20.61
CA LYS A 144 3.31 11.42 21.52
C LYS A 144 4.70 11.21 22.13
N GLY A 145 5.68 11.97 21.68
CA GLY A 145 7.10 11.72 21.92
C GLY A 145 7.49 10.34 21.40
N SER A 146 8.08 9.53 22.28
CA SER A 146 8.44 8.13 21.98
C SER A 146 7.32 7.13 22.29
N ASP A 147 6.20 7.61 22.86
CA ASP A 147 5.04 6.78 23.17
C ASP A 147 4.13 6.61 21.96
N VAL A 148 3.69 5.37 21.73
CA VAL A 148 2.75 5.01 20.67
C VAL A 148 1.54 4.30 21.27
N TYR A 149 0.37 4.86 21.04
CA TYR A 149 -0.90 4.36 21.52
C TYR A 149 -1.64 3.68 20.37
N SER A 150 -1.73 2.35 20.42
CA SER A 150 -2.52 1.55 19.49
C SER A 150 -3.97 1.49 19.99
N PHE A 151 -4.84 2.25 19.34
CA PHE A 151 -6.27 2.29 19.61
C PHE A 151 -7.00 1.27 18.74
N ASP A 152 -7.63 0.28 19.35
CA ASP A 152 -8.47 -0.69 18.63
C ASP A 152 -9.84 -0.09 18.35
N ILE A 153 -10.21 0.04 17.07
CA ILE A 153 -11.41 0.77 16.65
C ILE A 153 -12.68 0.10 17.19
N LYS A 154 -12.74 -1.24 17.14
CA LYS A 154 -13.92 -2.02 17.51
C LYS A 154 -14.16 -2.02 19.02
N THR A 155 -13.11 -2.29 19.79
CA THR A 155 -13.20 -2.47 21.25
C THR A 155 -12.97 -1.18 22.02
N LYS A 156 -12.51 -0.11 21.34
CA LYS A 156 -12.13 1.18 21.93
C LYS A 156 -11.07 1.03 23.04
N THR A 157 -10.24 -0.02 22.96
CA THR A 157 -9.17 -0.29 23.92
C THR A 157 -7.85 0.29 23.44
N VAL A 158 -7.02 0.75 24.37
CA VAL A 158 -5.73 1.37 24.07
C VAL A 158 -4.60 0.50 24.58
N LYS A 159 -3.65 0.18 23.70
CA LYS A 159 -2.39 -0.44 24.06
C LYS A 159 -1.25 0.56 23.86
N LYS A 160 -0.67 1.01 24.96
CA LYS A 160 0.53 1.86 24.93
C LYS A 160 1.77 0.99 24.68
N LYS A 161 2.63 1.45 23.77
CA LYS A 161 3.97 0.93 23.48
C LYS A 161 4.96 2.09 23.53
N GLU A 162 6.22 1.78 23.69
CA GLU A 162 7.31 2.76 23.66
C GLU A 162 8.29 2.32 22.56
N TRP A 163 8.53 3.17 21.57
CA TRP A 163 9.37 2.89 20.41
C TRP A 163 10.58 3.82 20.40
N ASN A 164 11.43 3.73 21.43
CA ASN A 164 12.61 4.60 21.60
C ASN A 164 13.65 4.52 20.47
N HIS A 165 13.58 3.48 19.62
CA HIS A 165 14.44 3.34 18.44
C HIS A 165 13.89 4.05 17.20
N LEU A 166 12.62 4.47 17.20
CA LEU A 166 12.03 5.29 16.16
C LEU A 166 12.25 6.77 16.53
N PRO A 167 12.59 7.65 15.57
CA PRO A 167 12.60 9.09 15.86
C PRO A 167 11.21 9.55 16.30
N ASN A 168 11.15 10.62 17.09
CA ASN A 168 9.89 11.27 17.40
C ASN A 168 9.28 11.80 16.09
N CYS A 169 8.13 11.24 15.71
CA CYS A 169 7.48 11.60 14.47
C CYS A 169 6.72 12.91 14.64
N THR A 170 6.96 13.88 13.77
CA THR A 170 6.15 15.11 13.68
C THR A 170 4.93 14.93 12.79
N SER A 171 4.93 13.87 11.97
CA SER A 171 3.75 13.42 11.24
C SER A 171 3.96 11.99 10.78
N VAL A 172 2.87 11.26 10.52
CA VAL A 172 2.94 9.87 10.09
C VAL A 172 1.99 9.65 8.93
N LEU A 173 2.46 8.94 7.91
CA LEU A 173 1.68 8.62 6.72
C LEU A 173 1.64 7.12 6.50
N ARG A 174 0.45 6.59 6.22
CA ARG A 174 0.28 5.30 5.54
C ARG A 174 0.04 5.55 4.06
N TRP A 175 0.91 5.03 3.20
CA TRP A 175 0.77 5.15 1.74
C TRP A 175 1.12 3.85 1.04
N VAL A 176 0.14 3.30 0.31
CA VAL A 176 0.21 2.01 -0.39
C VAL A 176 0.84 0.94 0.51
N GLU A 177 0.24 0.70 1.68
CA GLU A 177 0.64 -0.32 2.68
C GLU A 177 1.92 -0.08 3.48
N HIS A 178 2.59 1.04 3.25
CA HIS A 178 3.81 1.39 3.94
C HIS A 178 3.61 2.56 4.89
N TYR A 179 4.28 2.50 6.04
CA TYR A 179 4.14 3.45 7.14
C TYR A 179 5.41 4.26 7.28
N TYR A 180 5.28 5.57 7.28
CA TYR A 180 6.39 6.52 7.25
C TYR A 180 6.25 7.51 8.41
N CYS A 181 7.23 7.52 9.28
CA CYS A 181 7.41 8.51 10.33
C CYS A 181 8.24 9.66 9.78
N PHE A 182 7.64 10.83 9.62
CA PHE A 182 8.33 12.06 9.23
C PHE A 182 8.89 12.75 10.48
N HIS A 183 10.12 13.25 10.38
CA HIS A 183 10.83 13.95 11.45
C HIS A 183 11.80 14.95 10.81
N GLY A 184 11.64 16.25 11.10
CA GLY A 184 12.25 17.29 10.27
C GLY A 184 11.78 17.18 8.81
N ASN A 185 12.70 17.42 7.88
CA ASN A 185 12.50 17.17 6.45
C ASN A 185 12.77 15.70 6.04
N ASN A 186 13.03 14.83 7.01
CA ASN A 186 13.34 13.44 6.75
C ASN A 186 12.16 12.52 7.04
N PHE A 187 12.24 11.29 6.57
CA PHE A 187 11.32 10.24 6.95
C PHE A 187 12.04 8.92 7.21
N THR A 188 11.43 8.10 8.07
CA THR A 188 11.83 6.74 8.41
C THR A 188 10.64 5.82 8.20
N ARG A 189 10.80 4.78 7.37
CA ARG A 189 9.77 3.75 7.21
C ARG A 189 9.87 2.75 8.36
N PHE A 190 8.73 2.41 8.95
CA PHE A 190 8.66 1.49 10.09
C PHE A 190 7.61 0.39 9.89
N HIS A 191 7.71 -0.66 10.69
CA HIS A 191 6.72 -1.73 10.78
C HIS A 191 5.64 -1.34 11.82
N PRO A 192 4.36 -1.21 11.45
CA PRO A 192 3.30 -0.66 12.30
C PRO A 192 2.97 -1.48 13.56
N VAL A 193 3.39 -2.75 13.63
CA VAL A 193 3.16 -3.58 14.82
C VAL A 193 4.33 -3.53 15.81
N SER A 194 5.57 -3.50 15.32
CA SER A 194 6.79 -3.61 16.15
C SER A 194 7.58 -2.31 16.26
N GLY A 195 7.36 -1.36 15.35
CA GLY A 195 8.18 -0.16 15.18
C GLY A 195 9.47 -0.41 14.41
N ASP A 196 9.77 -1.64 13.97
CA ASP A 196 11.06 -1.98 13.37
C ASP A 196 11.33 -1.19 12.09
N VAL A 197 12.56 -0.71 11.96
CA VAL A 197 13.05 0.03 10.80
C VAL A 197 13.93 -0.90 9.96
N SER A 198 13.66 -0.99 8.66
CA SER A 198 14.45 -1.81 7.74
C SER A 198 14.83 -1.06 6.47
N GLY A 199 16.12 -1.14 6.12
CA GLY A 199 16.75 -0.40 5.03
C GLY A 199 17.52 0.83 5.53
N ALA A 200 18.16 1.54 4.60
CA ALA A 200 18.89 2.77 4.91
C ALA A 200 17.91 3.93 5.17
N TYR A 201 17.83 4.35 6.43
CA TYR A 201 17.05 5.49 6.92
C TYR A 201 17.88 6.30 7.92
N PRO A 202 17.56 7.60 8.12
CA PRO A 202 16.48 8.36 7.49
C PRO A 202 16.73 8.68 6.01
N LYS A 203 15.67 9.09 5.30
CA LYS A 203 15.73 9.58 3.91
C LYS A 203 15.13 10.97 3.82
N ASP A 204 15.65 11.80 2.93
CA ASP A 204 15.14 13.16 2.70
C ASP A 204 13.83 13.12 1.91
N ALA A 205 12.76 13.70 2.48
CA ALA A 205 11.43 13.70 1.91
C ALA A 205 11.37 14.32 0.51
N ARG A 206 12.26 15.26 0.19
CA ARG A 206 12.31 15.94 -1.11
C ARG A 206 12.71 15.01 -2.24
N HIS A 207 13.46 13.94 -1.96
CA HIS A 207 13.76 12.94 -2.98
C HIS A 207 12.56 12.06 -3.32
N TYR A 208 11.57 11.93 -2.44
CA TYR A 208 10.56 10.87 -2.51
C TYR A 208 9.10 11.35 -2.55
N PHE A 209 8.74 12.28 -1.67
CA PHE A 209 7.38 12.76 -1.48
C PHE A 209 7.17 14.18 -2.00
N MET A 210 8.22 14.87 -2.45
CA MET A 210 8.10 16.20 -3.05
C MET A 210 8.72 16.20 -4.44
N THR A 211 8.02 16.78 -5.40
CA THR A 211 8.55 17.02 -6.73
C THR A 211 9.33 18.33 -6.69
N CYS A 212 10.63 18.23 -6.45
CA CYS A 212 11.51 19.39 -6.29
C CYS A 212 12.65 19.40 -7.32
N PRO A 213 13.06 20.57 -7.83
CA PRO A 213 14.22 20.67 -8.71
C PRO A 213 15.47 20.09 -8.06
N ASN A 214 16.24 19.27 -8.80
CA ASN A 214 17.45 18.58 -8.35
C ASN A 214 17.24 17.49 -7.27
N PHE A 215 16.00 17.22 -6.88
CA PHE A 215 15.65 16.10 -6.02
C PHE A 215 14.91 15.03 -6.83
N GLY A 216 15.09 13.77 -6.44
CA GLY A 216 14.44 12.65 -7.09
C GLY A 216 15.03 11.31 -6.67
N HIS A 217 14.29 10.24 -6.96
CA HIS A 217 14.72 8.88 -6.71
C HIS A 217 14.28 7.96 -7.85
N GLY A 218 15.05 6.90 -8.08
CA GLY A 218 14.88 6.01 -9.23
C GLY A 218 15.55 6.57 -10.50
N GLU A 219 15.91 5.69 -11.44
CA GLU A 219 16.38 6.13 -12.75
C GLU A 219 15.23 6.76 -13.55
N ALA A 220 15.55 7.75 -14.39
CA ALA A 220 14.60 8.64 -15.05
C ALA A 220 13.43 7.91 -15.78
N HIS A 221 12.22 8.12 -15.24
CA HIS A 221 10.90 8.32 -15.85
C HIS A 221 10.37 7.45 -17.02
N ARG A 222 11.04 6.36 -17.43
CA ARG A 222 10.39 5.42 -18.36
C ARG A 222 9.51 4.47 -17.59
N LYS A 223 8.20 4.53 -17.86
CA LYS A 223 7.29 3.50 -17.34
C LYS A 223 7.71 2.16 -17.94
N PRO A 224 7.62 1.07 -17.17
CA PRO A 224 7.86 -0.24 -17.73
C PRO A 224 6.86 -0.51 -18.86
N ARG A 225 7.27 -1.30 -19.85
CA ARG A 225 6.31 -1.84 -20.82
C ARG A 225 5.26 -2.69 -20.10
N CYS A 226 4.04 -2.71 -20.59
CA CYS A 226 2.99 -3.56 -20.06
C CYS A 226 3.30 -5.04 -20.31
N LYS A 227 4.04 -5.64 -19.37
CA LYS A 227 4.38 -7.06 -19.30
C LYS A 227 4.62 -7.42 -17.83
N LEU A 228 4.13 -8.58 -17.40
CA LEU A 228 4.37 -9.11 -16.06
C LEU A 228 5.34 -10.29 -16.09
N ASP A 229 5.98 -10.52 -14.96
CA ASP A 229 6.67 -11.79 -14.68
C ASP A 229 5.86 -12.67 -13.70
N ALA A 230 5.03 -12.06 -12.85
CA ALA A 230 4.09 -12.79 -12.01
C ALA A 230 2.93 -11.90 -11.53
N ILE A 231 1.83 -12.52 -11.12
CA ILE A 231 0.70 -11.84 -10.47
C ILE A 231 0.03 -12.80 -9.49
N THR A 232 -0.45 -12.28 -8.36
CA THR A 232 -1.28 -13.06 -7.44
C THR A 232 -2.33 -12.20 -6.79
N THR A 233 -3.45 -12.81 -6.41
CA THR A 233 -4.48 -12.22 -5.57
C THR A 233 -4.79 -13.23 -4.46
N ASP A 234 -4.70 -12.80 -3.21
CA ASP A 234 -5.08 -13.68 -2.10
C ASP A 234 -6.60 -13.77 -1.94
N ARG A 235 -7.06 -14.71 -1.09
CA ARG A 235 -8.49 -14.94 -0.82
C ARG A 235 -9.22 -13.72 -0.26
N MET A 236 -8.48 -12.74 0.24
CA MET A 236 -9.00 -11.51 0.82
C MET A 236 -8.99 -10.36 -0.19
N GLY A 237 -8.49 -10.57 -1.41
CA GLY A 237 -8.43 -9.60 -2.49
C GLY A 237 -7.17 -8.74 -2.50
N LYS A 238 -6.16 -9.02 -1.65
CA LYS A 238 -4.86 -8.33 -1.71
C LYS A 238 -4.13 -8.82 -2.96
N SER A 239 -3.73 -7.89 -3.82
CA SER A 239 -3.27 -8.24 -5.17
C SER A 239 -1.96 -7.55 -5.53
N TYR A 240 -1.07 -8.30 -6.16
CA TYR A 240 0.28 -7.86 -6.51
C TYR A 240 0.67 -8.31 -7.90
N ALA A 241 1.33 -7.44 -8.64
CA ALA A 241 1.99 -7.77 -9.89
C ALA A 241 3.49 -7.47 -9.82
N PHE A 242 4.29 -8.31 -10.47
CA PHE A 242 5.74 -8.31 -10.42
C PHE A 242 6.32 -8.08 -11.82
N THR A 243 7.36 -7.26 -11.91
CA THR A 243 8.09 -6.96 -13.15
C THR A 243 9.54 -6.60 -12.83
N GLY A 244 10.48 -7.39 -13.35
CA GLY A 244 11.88 -7.31 -12.97
C GLY A 244 12.05 -7.43 -11.45
N SER A 245 12.89 -6.60 -10.87
CA SER A 245 13.10 -6.55 -9.41
C SER A 245 12.03 -5.76 -8.64
N MET A 246 10.91 -5.42 -9.28
CA MET A 246 9.88 -4.52 -8.74
C MET A 246 8.53 -5.21 -8.64
N TYR A 247 7.67 -4.69 -7.75
CA TYR A 247 6.27 -5.06 -7.65
C TYR A 247 5.39 -3.83 -7.50
N ILE A 248 4.10 -3.99 -7.80
CA ILE A 248 3.05 -3.02 -7.50
C ILE A 248 1.93 -3.70 -6.72
N ARG A 249 1.26 -2.94 -5.85
CA ARG A 249 0.00 -3.35 -5.22
C ARG A 249 -1.18 -2.89 -6.08
N LEU A 250 -2.10 -3.80 -6.38
CA LEU A 250 -3.19 -3.60 -7.35
C LEU A 250 -4.54 -3.29 -6.68
N ASP A 251 -4.73 -3.61 -5.41
CA ASP A 251 -6.00 -3.45 -4.69
C ASP A 251 -6.20 -2.08 -4.03
N THR A 252 -5.17 -1.22 -4.04
CA THR A 252 -5.24 0.16 -3.50
C THR A 252 -4.92 1.26 -4.53
N PRO A 253 -5.39 1.18 -5.79
CA PRO A 253 -4.99 2.13 -6.85
C PRO A 253 -5.51 3.54 -6.60
N ARG A 254 -6.55 3.68 -5.76
CA ARG A 254 -7.06 4.96 -5.26
C ARG A 254 -5.98 5.75 -4.53
N ASP A 255 -5.22 5.09 -3.67
CA ASP A 255 -4.26 5.75 -2.78
C ASP A 255 -2.92 6.01 -3.48
N GLY A 256 -2.68 5.37 -4.63
CA GLY A 256 -1.50 5.59 -5.46
C GLY A 256 -1.07 4.35 -6.21
N ILE A 257 -0.28 4.55 -7.27
CA ILE A 257 0.32 3.48 -8.07
C ILE A 257 1.82 3.72 -8.07
N HIS A 258 2.58 2.79 -7.48
CA HIS A 258 4.01 2.93 -7.32
C HIS A 258 4.71 1.58 -7.39
N HIS A 259 5.83 1.54 -8.11
CA HIS A 259 6.71 0.38 -8.20
C HIS A 259 7.66 0.34 -7.01
N PHE A 260 7.58 -0.71 -6.20
CA PHE A 260 8.48 -0.94 -5.07
C PHE A 260 9.45 -2.08 -5.36
N PRO A 261 10.71 -2.02 -4.88
CA PRO A 261 11.60 -3.16 -4.94
C PRO A 261 11.00 -4.37 -4.20
N ILE A 262 11.08 -5.57 -4.77
CA ILE A 262 10.54 -6.80 -4.16
C ILE A 262 11.09 -7.02 -2.73
N THR A 263 12.38 -6.75 -2.53
CA THR A 263 13.08 -6.83 -1.23
C THR A 263 12.48 -5.95 -0.14
N ARG A 264 11.62 -4.99 -0.49
CA ARG A 264 10.93 -4.12 0.47
C ARG A 264 9.89 -4.87 1.31
N SER A 265 9.24 -5.86 0.71
CA SER A 265 8.19 -6.68 1.35
C SER A 265 8.61 -8.13 1.53
N TRP A 266 9.42 -8.67 0.62
CA TRP A 266 9.95 -10.03 0.65
C TRP A 266 11.48 -9.97 0.65
N LYS A 267 12.08 -9.79 1.82
CA LYS A 267 13.49 -9.40 2.01
C LYS A 267 14.48 -10.38 1.38
N GLU A 268 14.12 -11.66 1.31
CA GLU A 268 14.95 -12.76 0.83
C GLU A 268 14.85 -12.99 -0.69
N VAL A 269 13.95 -12.27 -1.37
CA VAL A 269 13.73 -12.39 -2.83
C VAL A 269 14.28 -11.16 -3.53
N SER A 270 15.29 -11.36 -4.39
CA SER A 270 15.97 -10.29 -5.11
C SER A 270 16.01 -10.56 -6.61
N GLY A 271 15.63 -9.59 -7.44
CA GLY A 271 15.54 -9.78 -8.89
C GLY A 271 14.15 -10.23 -9.35
N ALA A 272 14.05 -10.66 -10.61
CA ALA A 272 12.80 -11.13 -11.20
C ALA A 272 12.34 -12.46 -10.61
N VAL A 273 11.04 -12.62 -10.46
CA VAL A 273 10.38 -13.87 -10.01
C VAL A 273 9.77 -14.58 -11.20
N ASP A 274 9.73 -15.91 -11.16
CA ASP A 274 9.24 -16.73 -12.26
C ASP A 274 7.73 -16.97 -12.17
N ALA A 275 7.20 -17.11 -10.96
CA ALA A 275 5.77 -17.27 -10.71
C ALA A 275 5.43 -16.97 -9.25
N VAL A 276 4.17 -16.56 -9.01
CA VAL A 276 3.67 -16.32 -7.65
C VAL A 276 2.23 -16.83 -7.57
N PHE A 277 1.86 -17.47 -6.45
CA PHE A 277 0.47 -17.77 -6.14
C PHE A 277 0.19 -17.63 -4.65
N SER A 278 -1.06 -17.41 -4.28
CA SER A 278 -1.51 -17.33 -2.89
C SER A 278 -2.39 -18.53 -2.55
N TYR A 279 -2.18 -19.15 -1.38
CA TYR A 279 -3.00 -20.26 -0.90
C TYR A 279 -3.13 -20.23 0.62
N GLY A 280 -4.38 -20.31 1.11
CA GLY A 280 -4.69 -20.10 2.52
C GLY A 280 -4.23 -18.72 2.99
N ASP A 281 -3.43 -18.69 4.05
CA ASP A 281 -2.79 -17.47 4.56
C ASP A 281 -1.33 -17.37 4.12
N ASN A 282 -0.93 -18.01 3.02
CA ASN A 282 0.46 -18.02 2.55
C ASN A 282 0.57 -17.49 1.11
N MET A 283 1.69 -16.81 0.84
CA MET A 283 2.13 -16.45 -0.51
C MET A 283 3.34 -17.28 -0.88
N TYR A 284 3.31 -17.84 -2.09
CA TYR A 284 4.34 -18.72 -2.65
C TYR A 284 5.02 -17.97 -3.79
N ILE A 285 6.32 -17.74 -3.69
CA ILE A 285 7.12 -17.06 -4.70
C ILE A 285 8.13 -18.06 -5.26
N ILE A 286 8.13 -18.27 -6.57
CA ILE A 286 9.08 -19.14 -7.27
C ILE A 286 10.10 -18.27 -7.98
N GLN A 287 11.39 -18.56 -7.74
CA GLN A 287 12.50 -17.86 -8.35
C GLN A 287 13.70 -18.81 -8.53
N GLY A 288 14.18 -18.96 -9.76
CA GLY A 288 15.40 -19.72 -10.06
C GLY A 288 15.32 -21.19 -9.65
N GLY A 289 14.14 -21.81 -9.73
CA GLY A 289 13.90 -23.19 -9.29
C GLY A 289 13.80 -23.38 -7.76
N GLN A 290 13.85 -22.29 -7.00
CA GLN A 290 13.52 -22.26 -5.59
C GLN A 290 12.10 -21.74 -5.37
N ILE A 291 11.49 -22.15 -4.27
CA ILE A 291 10.22 -21.65 -3.79
C ILE A 291 10.38 -21.09 -2.39
N TYR A 292 9.80 -19.91 -2.17
CA TYR A 292 9.74 -19.20 -0.90
C TYR A 292 8.29 -19.17 -0.45
N ILE A 293 8.02 -19.47 0.81
CA ILE A 293 6.66 -19.38 1.36
C ILE A 293 6.64 -18.35 2.47
N TYR A 294 5.80 -17.34 2.30
CA TYR A 294 5.58 -16.28 3.28
C TYR A 294 4.22 -16.43 3.93
N LYS A 295 4.16 -16.27 5.26
CA LYS A 295 2.88 -16.07 5.95
C LYS A 295 2.35 -14.69 5.64
N SER A 296 1.12 -14.62 5.16
CA SER A 296 0.36 -13.41 4.80
C SER A 296 -0.37 -12.85 6.03
N ALA A 297 0.33 -12.76 7.17
CA ALA A 297 -0.17 -12.06 8.35
C ALA A 297 -0.18 -10.54 8.09
N ALA A 298 -0.30 -9.73 9.15
CA ALA A 298 -0.12 -8.28 9.10
C ALA A 298 1.07 -7.85 8.22
N HIS A 299 2.16 -8.64 8.24
CA HIS A 299 3.27 -8.52 7.30
C HIS A 299 3.76 -9.88 6.82
N TYR A 300 4.41 -9.90 5.65
CA TYR A 300 5.00 -11.09 5.07
C TYR A 300 6.24 -11.52 5.84
N THR A 301 6.20 -12.73 6.40
CA THR A 301 7.33 -13.35 7.10
C THR A 301 7.65 -14.68 6.43
N LEU A 302 8.90 -14.88 6.03
CA LEU A 302 9.36 -16.13 5.45
C LEU A 302 9.19 -17.25 6.47
N ILE A 303 8.60 -18.38 6.03
CA ILE A 303 8.48 -19.57 6.86
C ILE A 303 9.86 -20.16 7.08
N GLU A 304 10.17 -20.54 8.32
CA GLU A 304 11.41 -21.20 8.67
C GLU A 304 11.63 -22.46 7.81
N GLY A 305 12.86 -22.63 7.29
CA GLY A 305 13.22 -23.72 6.40
C GLY A 305 13.00 -23.45 4.91
N TYR A 306 12.55 -22.25 4.53
CA TYR A 306 12.52 -21.79 3.14
C TYR A 306 13.71 -20.84 2.84
N PRO A 307 14.14 -20.74 1.56
CA PRO A 307 13.58 -21.41 0.38
C PRO A 307 13.89 -22.91 0.30
N LYS A 308 13.03 -23.63 -0.43
CA LYS A 308 13.23 -25.03 -0.82
C LYS A 308 13.31 -25.16 -2.33
N SER A 309 13.75 -26.31 -2.84
CA SER A 309 13.63 -26.57 -4.27
C SER A 309 12.16 -26.78 -4.68
N VAL A 310 11.79 -26.35 -5.88
CA VAL A 310 10.45 -26.60 -6.44
C VAL A 310 10.14 -28.11 -6.49
N THR A 311 11.14 -28.94 -6.80
CA THR A 311 10.99 -30.40 -6.81
C THR A 311 10.63 -30.95 -5.44
N GLU A 312 11.29 -30.48 -4.38
CA GLU A 312 11.01 -30.93 -3.00
C GLU A 312 9.61 -30.50 -2.55
N GLU A 313 9.20 -29.27 -2.88
CA GLU A 313 7.97 -28.69 -2.34
C GLU A 313 6.71 -29.00 -3.16
N LEU A 314 6.84 -29.08 -4.50
CA LEU A 314 5.72 -29.26 -5.43
C LEU A 314 5.78 -30.57 -6.22
N GLY A 315 6.89 -31.33 -6.16
CA GLY A 315 7.02 -32.61 -6.85
C GLY A 315 7.19 -32.49 -8.38
N ILE A 316 7.55 -31.31 -8.90
CA ILE A 316 7.74 -31.06 -10.34
C ILE A 316 9.17 -30.63 -10.66
N GLN A 317 9.60 -30.87 -11.90
CA GLN A 317 10.91 -30.51 -12.40
C GLN A 317 10.81 -29.48 -13.54
N GLY A 318 11.89 -28.73 -13.76
CA GLY A 318 11.97 -27.76 -14.85
C GLY A 318 11.48 -26.36 -14.47
N PRO A 319 11.60 -25.40 -15.40
CA PRO A 319 11.21 -24.01 -15.16
C PRO A 319 9.69 -23.89 -15.01
N VAL A 320 9.26 -22.94 -14.20
CA VAL A 320 7.85 -22.57 -14.02
C VAL A 320 7.65 -21.21 -14.67
N ASP A 321 6.66 -21.07 -15.54
CA ASP A 321 6.39 -19.81 -16.24
C ASP A 321 5.26 -19.00 -15.60
N ALA A 322 4.31 -19.67 -14.93
CA ALA A 322 3.25 -19.04 -14.17
C ALA A 322 2.63 -20.03 -13.18
N ALA A 323 1.96 -19.51 -12.16
CA ALA A 323 1.22 -20.32 -11.20
C ALA A 323 -0.01 -19.56 -10.72
N PHE A 324 -1.11 -20.26 -10.43
CA PHE A 324 -2.28 -19.66 -9.81
C PHE A 324 -3.08 -20.69 -9.01
N VAL A 325 -3.89 -20.18 -8.09
CA VAL A 325 -4.90 -20.94 -7.33
C VAL A 325 -6.22 -20.19 -7.47
N CYS A 326 -7.30 -20.89 -7.81
CA CYS A 326 -8.63 -20.30 -7.79
C CYS A 326 -9.24 -20.42 -6.38
N ALA A 327 -10.12 -19.47 -6.03
CA ALA A 327 -10.83 -19.48 -4.76
C ALA A 327 -11.48 -20.86 -4.46
N ASP A 328 -11.37 -21.30 -3.22
CA ASP A 328 -11.91 -22.56 -2.69
C ASP A 328 -11.36 -23.85 -3.33
N GLN A 329 -10.22 -23.78 -4.01
CA GLN A 329 -9.54 -24.95 -4.57
C GLN A 329 -8.20 -25.22 -3.89
N HIS A 330 -8.04 -26.46 -3.38
CA HIS A 330 -6.79 -26.98 -2.82
C HIS A 330 -5.79 -27.41 -3.91
N VAL A 331 -5.85 -26.78 -5.08
CA VAL A 331 -5.07 -27.14 -6.27
C VAL A 331 -4.30 -25.92 -6.74
N ALA A 332 -2.98 -26.04 -6.82
CA ALA A 332 -2.15 -25.10 -7.56
C ALA A 332 -2.06 -25.53 -9.02
N HIS A 333 -2.37 -24.61 -9.92
CA HIS A 333 -2.21 -24.79 -11.35
C HIS A 333 -0.87 -24.18 -11.76
N ILE A 334 0.07 -25.04 -12.15
CA ILE A 334 1.43 -24.64 -12.55
C ILE A 334 1.55 -24.70 -14.06
N ILE A 335 2.06 -23.63 -14.68
CA ILE A 335 2.28 -23.57 -16.12
C ILE A 335 3.76 -23.77 -16.42
N GLN A 336 4.07 -24.75 -17.28
CA GLN A 336 5.41 -25.02 -17.79
C GLN A 336 5.33 -25.18 -19.33
N GLY A 337 5.74 -24.14 -20.05
CA GLY A 337 5.55 -23.99 -21.48
C GLY A 337 4.08 -24.11 -21.88
N GLN A 338 3.77 -25.17 -22.63
CA GLN A 338 2.42 -25.50 -23.09
C GLN A 338 1.65 -26.42 -22.14
N LYS A 339 2.14 -26.67 -20.94
CA LYS A 339 1.48 -27.58 -20.00
C LYS A 339 0.91 -26.81 -18.82
N MET A 340 -0.27 -27.22 -18.39
CA MET A 340 -0.80 -26.93 -17.07
C MET A 340 -0.74 -28.19 -16.23
N ILE A 341 -0.13 -28.11 -15.06
CA ILE A 341 0.06 -29.20 -14.12
C ILE A 341 -0.70 -28.86 -12.84
N ASP A 342 -1.62 -29.73 -12.44
CA ASP A 342 -2.40 -29.56 -11.23
C ASP A 342 -1.70 -30.23 -10.06
N ILE A 343 -1.39 -29.47 -9.01
CA ILE A 343 -0.74 -29.96 -7.79
C ILE A 343 -1.74 -29.94 -6.64
N ASP A 344 -1.95 -31.08 -5.99
CA ASP A 344 -2.76 -31.15 -4.77
C ASP A 344 -1.97 -30.57 -3.59
N LEU A 345 -2.41 -29.41 -3.09
CA LEU A 345 -1.76 -28.69 -1.99
C LEU A 345 -2.07 -29.31 -0.61
N THR A 346 -3.02 -30.25 -0.52
CA THR A 346 -3.36 -30.97 0.72
C THR A 346 -2.60 -32.27 0.90
N ALA A 347 -2.03 -32.82 -0.17
CA ALA A 347 -1.22 -34.03 -0.12
C ALA A 347 0.12 -33.78 0.60
N THR A 348 0.61 -34.79 1.33
CA THR A 348 1.92 -34.77 2.00
C THR A 348 2.69 -36.05 1.68
N PRO A 349 3.76 -36.01 0.85
CA PRO A 349 4.22 -34.85 0.08
C PRO A 349 3.19 -34.41 -0.98
N ARG A 350 3.28 -33.16 -1.45
CA ARG A 350 2.43 -32.68 -2.54
C ARG A 350 2.70 -33.49 -3.80
N ALA A 351 1.65 -33.72 -4.59
CA ALA A 351 1.72 -34.60 -5.75
C ALA A 351 1.00 -34.01 -6.96
N VAL A 352 1.51 -34.35 -8.14
CA VAL A 352 0.84 -34.09 -9.41
C VAL A 352 -0.45 -34.89 -9.47
N LYS A 353 -1.56 -34.19 -9.71
CA LYS A 353 -2.89 -34.76 -9.86
C LYS A 353 -3.26 -35.02 -11.32
N SER A 354 -2.93 -34.06 -12.19
CA SER A 354 -3.24 -34.13 -13.62
C SER A 354 -2.35 -33.19 -14.42
N GLU A 355 -2.23 -33.47 -15.71
CA GLU A 355 -1.60 -32.59 -16.70
C GLU A 355 -2.58 -32.32 -17.85
N ALA A 356 -2.56 -31.10 -18.37
CA ALA A 356 -3.29 -30.69 -19.57
C ALA A 356 -2.38 -29.92 -20.52
N SER A 357 -2.62 -30.05 -21.82
CA SER A 357 -1.95 -29.22 -22.84
C SER A 357 -2.76 -27.94 -23.07
N LEU A 358 -2.08 -26.80 -23.05
CA LEU A 358 -2.66 -25.48 -23.23
C LEU A 358 -2.59 -25.04 -24.70
N PRO A 359 -3.55 -24.22 -25.17
CA PRO A 359 -3.52 -23.65 -26.52
C PRO A 359 -2.50 -22.51 -26.69
N ILE A 360 -1.82 -22.10 -25.62
CA ILE A 360 -0.89 -20.97 -25.58
C ILE A 360 0.53 -21.49 -25.29
N HIS A 361 1.49 -21.07 -26.11
CA HIS A 361 2.88 -21.56 -26.05
C HIS A 361 3.71 -21.04 -24.88
N LYS A 362 3.49 -19.77 -24.53
CA LYS A 362 4.26 -19.07 -23.50
C LYS A 362 3.32 -18.13 -22.76
N VAL A 363 3.20 -18.37 -21.46
CA VAL A 363 2.46 -17.52 -20.53
C VAL A 363 3.50 -16.80 -19.68
N ASP A 364 3.38 -15.48 -19.54
CA ASP A 364 4.31 -14.71 -18.71
C ASP A 364 3.83 -14.61 -17.26
N ALA A 365 2.52 -14.64 -17.01
CA ALA A 365 1.96 -14.69 -15.66
C ALA A 365 0.52 -15.22 -15.69
N ALA A 366 0.00 -15.69 -14.55
CA ALA A 366 -1.38 -16.16 -14.45
C ALA A 366 -1.99 -15.81 -13.09
N THR A 367 -3.28 -15.51 -13.06
CA THR A 367 -4.02 -15.36 -11.81
C THR A 367 -5.44 -15.89 -11.96
N CYS A 368 -6.11 -16.13 -10.85
CA CYS A 368 -7.52 -16.48 -10.82
C CYS A 368 -8.24 -15.62 -9.79
N ASP A 369 -9.30 -14.95 -10.23
CA ASP A 369 -10.14 -14.09 -9.40
C ASP A 369 -11.62 -14.40 -9.65
N SER A 370 -12.52 -13.52 -9.19
CA SER A 370 -13.97 -13.67 -9.35
C SER A 370 -14.44 -13.69 -10.81
N GLU A 371 -13.64 -13.21 -11.76
CA GLU A 371 -13.96 -13.23 -13.20
C GLU A 371 -13.51 -14.52 -13.89
N GLY A 372 -12.57 -15.26 -13.29
CA GLY A 372 -12.02 -16.51 -13.81
C GLY A 372 -10.49 -16.49 -13.87
N VAL A 373 -9.94 -17.33 -14.74
CA VAL A 373 -8.50 -17.49 -14.97
C VAL A 373 -8.02 -16.50 -16.03
N LYS A 374 -7.06 -15.66 -15.68
CA LYS A 374 -6.40 -14.73 -16.60
C LYS A 374 -4.98 -15.21 -16.87
N LEU A 375 -4.67 -15.46 -18.14
CA LEU A 375 -3.32 -15.78 -18.61
C LEU A 375 -2.74 -14.57 -19.33
N PHE A 376 -1.65 -14.02 -18.81
CA PHE A 376 -0.98 -12.84 -19.36
C PHE A 376 0.14 -13.26 -20.32
N VAL A 377 0.17 -12.61 -21.50
CA VAL A 377 1.15 -12.83 -22.56
C VAL A 377 1.53 -11.48 -23.15
N GLY A 378 2.72 -10.98 -22.82
CA GLY A 378 3.15 -9.63 -23.18
C GLY A 378 2.13 -8.57 -22.70
N PRO A 379 1.65 -7.68 -23.60
CA PRO A 379 0.69 -6.62 -23.26
C PRO A 379 -0.78 -7.08 -23.34
N GLU A 380 -1.04 -8.39 -23.41
CA GLU A 380 -2.38 -8.94 -23.54
C GLU A 380 -2.66 -9.98 -22.47
N TYR A 381 -3.95 -10.27 -22.25
CA TYR A 381 -4.38 -11.40 -21.45
C TYR A 381 -5.54 -12.15 -22.10
N TYR A 382 -5.64 -13.44 -21.74
CA TYR A 382 -6.70 -14.34 -22.16
C TYR A 382 -7.53 -14.73 -20.94
N LEU A 383 -8.85 -14.55 -21.01
CA LEU A 383 -9.77 -14.86 -19.92
C LEU A 383 -10.49 -16.19 -20.18
N TYR A 384 -10.43 -17.09 -19.20
CA TYR A 384 -11.14 -18.36 -19.17
C TYR A 384 -12.02 -18.44 -17.93
N GLN A 385 -13.24 -18.95 -18.04
CA GLN A 385 -14.18 -18.95 -16.92
C GLN A 385 -13.72 -19.82 -15.75
N THR A 386 -13.03 -20.94 -16.04
CA THR A 386 -12.54 -21.88 -15.00
C THR A 386 -11.25 -22.57 -15.46
N PRO A 387 -10.48 -23.15 -14.53
CA PRO A 387 -9.32 -23.99 -14.88
C PRO A 387 -9.67 -25.16 -15.79
N LYS A 388 -10.87 -25.76 -15.60
CA LYS A 388 -11.36 -26.85 -16.45
C LYS A 388 -11.58 -26.40 -17.89
N VAL A 389 -12.16 -25.23 -18.09
CA VAL A 389 -12.36 -24.66 -19.43
C VAL A 389 -11.02 -24.39 -20.09
N LEU A 390 -10.06 -23.82 -19.35
CA LEU A 390 -8.69 -23.64 -19.84
C LEU A 390 -8.04 -24.98 -20.27
N ALA A 391 -8.14 -26.01 -19.41
CA ALA A 391 -7.52 -27.32 -19.64
C ALA A 391 -8.02 -28.06 -20.89
N VAL A 392 -9.29 -27.87 -21.27
CA VAL A 392 -9.92 -28.57 -22.42
C VAL A 392 -9.97 -27.70 -23.69
N SER A 393 -9.57 -26.43 -23.59
CA SER A 393 -9.61 -25.49 -24.72
C SER A 393 -8.58 -25.83 -25.78
N LYS A 394 -9.02 -25.88 -27.05
CA LYS A 394 -8.14 -26.09 -28.21
C LYS A 394 -7.79 -24.80 -28.95
N ILE A 395 -8.48 -23.71 -28.63
CA ILE A 395 -8.34 -22.41 -29.28
C ILE A 395 -8.33 -21.35 -28.17
N SER A 396 -7.45 -20.37 -28.29
CA SER A 396 -7.39 -19.23 -27.36
C SER A 396 -8.60 -18.31 -27.58
N PRO A 397 -9.19 -17.75 -26.50
CA PRO A 397 -10.21 -16.71 -26.64
C PRO A 397 -9.60 -15.44 -27.24
N VAL A 398 -10.45 -14.45 -27.52
CA VAL A 398 -9.98 -13.14 -27.98
C VAL A 398 -9.10 -12.51 -26.91
N ALA A 399 -7.91 -12.10 -27.32
CA ALA A 399 -6.97 -11.40 -26.47
C ALA A 399 -7.55 -10.04 -26.01
N GLN A 400 -7.40 -9.75 -24.72
CA GLN A 400 -7.80 -8.49 -24.11
C GLN A 400 -6.55 -7.67 -23.77
N LYS A 401 -6.65 -6.34 -23.87
CA LYS A 401 -5.52 -5.46 -23.58
C LYS A 401 -5.30 -5.26 -22.09
N PHE A 402 -4.04 -5.19 -21.72
CA PHE A 402 -3.61 -4.73 -20.41
C PHE A 402 -4.15 -3.32 -20.11
N PRO A 403 -4.75 -3.05 -18.93
CA PRO A 403 -5.11 -1.68 -18.54
C PRO A 403 -3.88 -0.94 -17.99
N PRO A 404 -3.19 -0.06 -18.78
CA PRO A 404 -1.84 0.39 -18.44
C PRO A 404 -1.79 1.21 -17.15
N ARG A 405 -2.86 1.95 -16.89
CA ARG A 405 -3.01 2.75 -15.67
C ARG A 405 -2.95 1.89 -14.41
N ILE A 406 -3.69 0.79 -14.36
CA ILE A 406 -3.80 -0.08 -13.16
C ILE A 406 -2.44 -0.70 -12.84
N PHE A 407 -1.66 -1.01 -13.87
CA PHE A 407 -0.37 -1.66 -13.72
C PHE A 407 0.83 -0.70 -13.75
N GLY A 408 0.58 0.61 -13.81
CA GLY A 408 1.64 1.62 -13.85
C GLY A 408 2.63 1.42 -14.99
N CYS A 409 2.15 0.99 -16.16
CA CYS A 409 2.96 0.68 -17.35
C CYS A 409 2.56 1.54 -18.56
N GLU A 410 3.32 1.44 -19.65
CA GLU A 410 3.02 2.04 -20.96
C GLU A 410 3.09 0.99 -22.08
N ASP A 411 2.32 1.22 -23.15
CA ASP A 411 2.20 0.33 -24.32
C ASP A 411 3.51 0.25 -25.14
#